data_AF-A0A4U5MTS9-F1
#
_entry.id   AF-A0A4U5MTS9-F1
#
_cell.length_a   1.000
_cell.length_b   1.000
_cell.length_c   1.000
_cell.angle_alpha   90.00
_cell.angle_beta   90.00
_cell.angle_gamma   90.00
#
_symmetry.space_group_name_H-M   'P 1'
#
loop_
_entity.id
_entity.type
_entity.pdbx_description
1 polymer ?
#
loop_
_entity_poly.entity_id
_entity_poly.type
_entity_poly.pdbx_seq_one_letter_code
_entity_poly.pdbx_strand_id
1 'polypeptide(L)'
;MIQVLQYKGDHNTLGFWYEWIQYKNRFDDDVNRQMLKCGDSFPIFWKDRAGGPLLGFVDNKTENAAFSHDGVAENITGKALDNMWIIVRNLRGGPPNCECCVCSKRGGPRVMLNEWMDIRAGDPWPTRPLIKALNKSLDTLPGHPADQYVALWYQQGEPIMGRVWNDNGKVAASFGWFNNEYKGNVGSIQVLVELSDQIRGFDYSWQPFSVAAVFGEKEWHPVHVDYHKGDISPCVLNLPGGKQILGKVDVRNEKASAAYGGKENIVVGPSVHPFMTLCRKARPGHKFD
;
A
#
# COMPACT_ATOMS: atom_id res chain seq x y z
N MET A 1 -2.14 19.11 19.12
CA MET A 1 -3.09 18.45 18.20
C MET A 1 -2.52 18.59 16.80
N ILE A 2 -2.46 17.51 16.01
CA ILE A 2 -1.95 17.53 14.63
C ILE A 2 -3.11 17.47 13.64
N GLN A 3 -2.85 17.83 12.38
CA GLN A 3 -3.78 17.65 11.26
C GLN A 3 -3.13 16.75 10.21
N VAL A 4 -3.93 15.95 9.50
CA VAL A 4 -3.50 15.10 8.39
C VAL A 4 -4.20 15.59 7.12
N LEU A 5 -3.45 15.74 6.04
CA LEU A 5 -4.02 16.15 4.74
C LEU A 5 -5.07 15.14 4.30
N GLN A 6 -6.28 15.61 3.97
CA GLN A 6 -7.37 14.77 3.49
C GLN A 6 -7.74 15.15 2.07
N TYR A 7 -7.93 14.14 1.22
CA TYR A 7 -8.54 14.27 -0.09
C TYR A 7 -9.78 13.36 -0.14
N LYS A 8 -10.92 13.89 0.29
CA LYS A 8 -12.21 13.17 0.33
C LYS A 8 -13.14 13.76 -0.71
N GLY A 9 -13.29 13.04 -1.82
CA GLY A 9 -14.02 13.49 -3.01
C GLY A 9 -13.18 13.26 -4.25
N ASP A 10 -13.39 14.07 -5.27
CA ASP A 10 -12.66 14.03 -6.52
C ASP A 10 -12.53 15.45 -7.12
N HIS A 11 -11.87 15.56 -8.27
CA HIS A 11 -11.67 16.86 -8.91
C HIS A 11 -12.99 17.49 -9.39
N ASN A 12 -14.05 16.70 -9.62
CA ASN A 12 -15.36 17.22 -10.01
C ASN A 12 -16.06 17.92 -8.83
N THR A 13 -15.86 17.41 -7.62
CA THR A 13 -16.48 17.93 -6.39
C THR A 13 -15.62 18.96 -5.67
N LEU A 14 -14.28 18.84 -5.77
CA LEU A 14 -13.33 19.71 -5.09
C LEU A 14 -12.75 20.80 -5.99
N GLY A 15 -12.83 20.66 -7.31
CA GLY A 15 -12.25 21.58 -8.28
C GLY A 15 -10.72 21.47 -8.42
N PHE A 16 -10.09 20.49 -7.76
CA PHE A 16 -8.67 20.20 -7.86
C PHE A 16 -8.36 18.74 -7.54
N TRP A 17 -7.15 18.29 -7.87
CA TRP A 17 -6.56 17.06 -7.34
C TRP A 17 -5.11 17.30 -6.91
N TYR A 18 -4.57 16.48 -6.01
CA TYR A 18 -3.18 16.62 -5.56
C TYR A 18 -2.20 15.95 -6.52
N GLU A 19 -1.24 16.72 -7.00
CA GLU A 19 -0.15 16.25 -7.86
C GLU A 19 1.18 16.46 -7.14
N TRP A 20 2.04 15.44 -7.15
CA TRP A 20 3.43 15.58 -6.73
C TRP A 20 4.27 16.04 -7.90
N ILE A 21 5.01 17.13 -7.74
CA ILE A 21 5.95 17.65 -8.73
C ILE A 21 7.33 17.83 -8.11
N GLN A 22 8.39 17.80 -8.91
CA GLN A 22 9.73 18.15 -8.44
C GLN A 22 9.80 19.63 -8.05
N TYR A 23 10.50 19.94 -6.97
CA TYR A 23 10.62 21.30 -6.41
C TYR A 23 11.11 22.32 -7.43
N LYS A 24 12.04 21.94 -8.31
CA LYS A 24 12.56 22.83 -9.36
C LYS A 24 11.48 23.27 -10.38
N ASN A 25 10.42 22.48 -10.55
CA ASN A 25 9.32 22.74 -11.51
C ASN A 25 8.18 23.59 -10.89
N ARG A 26 8.36 24.12 -9.67
CA ARG A 26 7.30 24.81 -8.91
C ARG A 26 6.78 26.09 -9.56
N PHE A 27 7.48 26.63 -10.57
CA PHE A 27 7.11 27.83 -11.30
C PHE A 27 6.63 27.58 -12.74
N ASP A 28 6.60 26.32 -13.19
CA ASP A 28 6.38 25.99 -14.62
C ASP A 28 4.93 26.23 -15.10
N ASP A 29 3.93 26.21 -14.20
CA ASP A 29 2.50 26.35 -14.54
C ASP A 29 1.72 26.95 -13.34
N ASP A 30 1.92 28.24 -13.10
CA ASP A 30 1.25 28.99 -12.02
C ASP A 30 -0.24 29.27 -12.28
N VAL A 31 -0.69 29.08 -13.53
CA VAL A 31 -2.09 29.23 -13.92
C VAL A 31 -2.92 28.02 -13.50
N ASN A 32 -2.44 26.80 -13.76
CA ASN A 32 -3.19 25.57 -13.49
C ASN A 32 -2.75 24.82 -12.24
N ARG A 33 -1.61 25.18 -11.64
CA ARG A 33 -1.12 24.57 -10.39
C ARG A 33 -1.01 25.60 -9.29
N GLN A 34 -1.55 25.26 -8.13
CA GLN A 34 -1.44 26.06 -6.92
C GLN A 34 -0.67 25.28 -5.86
N MET A 35 0.49 25.78 -5.44
CA MET A 35 1.30 25.15 -4.39
C MET A 35 0.48 24.94 -3.11
N LEU A 36 0.52 23.73 -2.57
CA LEU A 36 -0.12 23.43 -1.29
C LEU A 36 0.72 24.01 -0.17
N LYS A 37 0.18 24.95 0.61
CA LYS A 37 0.87 25.57 1.73
C LYS A 37 -0.08 26.00 2.85
N CYS A 38 0.45 26.11 4.06
CA CYS A 38 -0.19 26.69 5.22
C CYS A 38 0.71 27.83 5.75
N GLY A 39 0.32 29.08 5.50
CA GLY A 39 1.20 30.22 5.74
C GLY A 39 2.45 30.14 4.88
N ASP A 40 3.62 30.21 5.52
CA ASP A 40 4.93 30.10 4.87
C ASP A 40 5.45 28.66 4.79
N SER A 41 4.69 27.65 5.27
CA SER A 41 5.13 26.25 5.27
C SER A 41 4.45 25.45 4.16
N PHE A 42 5.23 24.63 3.44
CA PHE A 42 4.69 23.63 2.50
C PHE A 42 5.42 22.28 2.60
N PRO A 43 4.73 21.15 2.36
CA PRO A 43 5.32 19.83 2.45
C PRO A 43 6.35 19.59 1.34
N ILE A 44 7.46 18.93 1.69
CA ILE A 44 8.49 18.48 0.75
C ILE A 44 8.93 17.06 1.08
N PHE A 45 9.06 16.23 0.06
CA PHE A 45 9.34 14.80 0.16
C PHE A 45 10.68 14.47 -0.47
N TRP A 46 11.63 14.07 0.36
CA TRP A 46 12.95 13.63 -0.05
C TRP A 46 12.92 12.14 -0.34
N LYS A 47 12.43 11.81 -1.55
CA LYS A 47 12.20 10.43 -2.00
C LYS A 47 13.48 9.58 -2.01
N ASP A 48 14.58 10.13 -2.53
CA ASP A 48 15.80 9.38 -2.82
C ASP A 48 16.88 9.52 -1.71
N ARG A 49 16.46 9.74 -0.46
CA ARG A 49 17.38 9.90 0.68
C ARG A 49 18.06 8.57 1.03
N ALA A 50 19.39 8.60 1.20
CA ALA A 50 20.16 7.46 1.71
C ALA A 50 19.75 7.19 3.18
N GLY A 51 19.04 6.09 3.43
CA GLY A 51 18.43 5.77 4.73
C GLY A 51 16.91 5.73 4.72
N GLY A 52 16.29 5.96 3.56
CA GLY A 52 14.86 5.89 3.37
C GLY A 52 14.22 7.28 3.26
N PRO A 53 13.10 7.36 2.53
CA PRO A 53 12.46 8.62 2.20
C PRO A 53 11.90 9.32 3.46
N LEU A 54 11.98 10.66 3.48
CA LEU A 54 11.41 11.48 4.55
C LEU A 54 10.49 12.56 3.98
N LEU A 55 9.39 12.82 4.70
CA LEU A 55 8.54 13.97 4.49
C LEU A 55 8.89 15.05 5.52
N GLY A 56 9.16 16.26 5.04
CA GLY A 56 9.44 17.43 5.86
C GLY A 56 8.62 18.62 5.39
N PHE A 57 9.09 19.82 5.70
CA PHE A 57 8.52 21.07 5.21
C PHE A 57 9.60 22.01 4.70
N VAL A 58 9.21 22.94 3.83
CA VAL A 58 10.03 24.10 3.47
C VAL A 58 9.42 25.35 4.07
N ASP A 59 10.26 26.21 4.65
CA ASP A 59 9.92 27.60 4.93
C ASP A 59 10.10 28.45 3.67
N ASN A 60 9.00 28.98 3.15
CA ASN A 60 8.94 29.78 1.93
C ASN A 60 9.66 31.13 2.04
N LYS A 61 9.97 31.62 3.26
CA LYS A 61 10.74 32.86 3.46
C LYS A 61 12.23 32.64 3.35
N THR A 62 12.72 31.53 3.89
CA THR A 62 14.17 31.23 3.94
C THR A 62 14.60 30.22 2.89
N GLU A 63 13.65 29.58 2.21
CA GLU A 63 13.87 28.41 1.34
C GLU A 63 14.68 27.29 2.01
N ASN A 64 14.42 27.08 3.31
CA ASN A 64 15.05 26.01 4.09
C ASN A 64 14.06 24.85 4.25
N ALA A 65 14.47 23.67 3.82
CA ALA A 65 13.75 22.43 4.04
C ALA A 65 14.24 21.74 5.31
N ALA A 66 13.35 21.44 6.26
CA ALA A 66 13.69 20.74 7.49
C ALA A 66 13.00 19.37 7.57
N PHE A 67 13.78 18.34 7.93
CA PHE A 67 13.35 16.95 8.06
C PHE A 67 13.67 16.43 9.46
N SER A 68 12.65 16.05 10.23
CA SER A 68 12.83 15.50 11.57
C SER A 68 13.00 13.98 11.54
N HIS A 69 14.09 13.46 12.08
CA HIS A 69 14.32 12.02 12.27
C HIS A 69 15.33 11.82 13.41
N ASP A 70 15.30 10.67 14.11
CA ASP A 70 16.31 10.27 15.11
C ASP A 70 16.65 11.33 16.17
N GLY A 71 15.67 12.14 16.56
CA GLY A 71 15.85 13.23 17.53
C GLY A 71 16.58 14.47 17.00
N VAL A 72 16.85 14.54 15.70
CA VAL A 72 17.48 15.67 15.01
C VAL A 72 16.55 16.31 13.95
N ALA A 73 16.90 17.53 13.52
CA ALA A 73 16.29 18.19 12.37
C ALA A 73 17.38 18.45 11.32
N GLU A 74 17.36 17.69 10.23
CA GLU A 74 18.25 17.85 9.09
C GLU A 74 17.73 19.00 8.21
N ASN A 75 18.57 20.01 7.97
CA ASN A 75 18.22 21.20 7.17
C ASN A 75 18.92 21.15 5.82
N ILE A 76 18.17 21.32 4.74
CA ILE A 76 18.67 21.30 3.35
C ILE A 76 18.20 22.55 2.62
N THR A 77 19.09 23.17 1.86
CA THR A 77 18.83 24.42 1.11
C THR A 77 19.36 24.36 -0.32
N GLY A 78 18.91 25.29 -1.16
CA GLY A 78 19.45 25.49 -2.51
C GLY A 78 19.18 24.32 -3.45
N LYS A 79 20.12 24.06 -4.37
CA LYS A 79 19.95 23.06 -5.46
C LYS A 79 19.73 21.63 -4.99
N ALA A 80 20.08 21.30 -3.75
CA ALA A 80 19.81 19.98 -3.19
C ALA A 80 18.31 19.67 -3.10
N LEU A 81 17.45 20.70 -3.11
CA LEU A 81 16.00 20.55 -3.10
C LEU A 81 15.41 20.20 -4.47
N ASP A 82 16.11 20.46 -5.57
CA ASP A 82 15.55 20.48 -6.94
C ASP A 82 14.80 19.21 -7.34
N ASN A 83 15.29 18.05 -6.90
CA ASN A 83 14.71 16.73 -7.21
C ASN A 83 13.82 16.17 -6.10
N MET A 84 13.67 16.87 -4.97
CA MET A 84 12.66 16.56 -3.97
C MET A 84 11.26 16.91 -4.49
N TRP A 85 10.23 16.32 -3.90
CA TRP A 85 8.87 16.42 -4.40
C TRP A 85 8.02 17.31 -3.50
N ILE A 86 7.21 18.18 -4.07
CA ILE A 86 6.22 18.99 -3.35
C ILE A 86 4.82 18.67 -3.86
N ILE A 87 3.81 19.03 -3.09
CA ILE A 87 2.42 18.87 -3.49
C ILE A 87 1.90 20.18 -4.09
N VAL A 88 1.26 20.07 -5.25
CA VAL A 88 0.44 21.15 -5.82
C VAL A 88 -1.01 20.68 -5.95
N ARG A 89 -1.94 21.64 -5.88
CA ARG A 89 -3.32 21.46 -6.34
C ARG A 89 -3.34 21.70 -7.84
N ASN A 90 -3.59 20.65 -8.61
CA ASN A 90 -3.81 20.76 -10.04
C ASN A 90 -5.30 21.06 -10.28
N LEU A 91 -5.57 22.18 -10.95
CA LEU A 91 -6.91 22.71 -11.18
C LEU A 91 -7.48 22.30 -12.56
N ARG A 92 -6.70 21.58 -13.37
CA ARG A 92 -7.05 21.28 -14.76
C ARG A 92 -7.43 19.82 -14.92
N GLY A 93 -8.71 19.58 -15.19
CA GLY A 93 -9.25 18.24 -15.44
C GLY A 93 -9.02 17.30 -14.26
N GLY A 94 -8.98 16.00 -14.54
CA GLY A 94 -8.72 14.96 -13.53
C GLY A 94 -7.31 14.36 -13.59
N PRO A 95 -6.96 13.55 -12.57
CA PRO A 95 -5.69 12.83 -12.54
C PRO A 95 -5.54 11.85 -13.71
N PRO A 96 -4.32 11.43 -14.09
CA PRO A 96 -4.04 10.68 -15.31
C PRO A 96 -4.88 9.41 -15.52
N ASN A 97 -5.24 8.72 -14.44
CA ASN A 97 -5.99 7.47 -14.46
C ASN A 97 -7.41 7.60 -13.88
N CYS A 98 -8.00 8.80 -13.94
CA CYS A 98 -9.36 9.03 -13.45
C CYS A 98 -10.40 8.30 -14.32
N GLU A 99 -11.30 7.55 -13.68
CA GLU A 99 -12.36 6.78 -14.35
C GLU A 99 -13.75 7.44 -14.27
N CYS A 100 -13.83 8.72 -13.85
CA CYS A 100 -15.12 9.43 -13.80
C CYS A 100 -15.66 9.73 -15.20
N CYS A 101 -16.96 10.00 -15.31
CA CYS A 101 -17.63 10.25 -16.60
C CYS A 101 -17.15 11.52 -17.33
N VAL A 102 -16.58 12.50 -16.61
CA VAL A 102 -16.07 13.76 -17.18
C VAL A 102 -14.68 13.57 -17.81
N CYS A 103 -13.87 12.69 -17.23
CA CYS A 103 -12.56 12.38 -17.77
C CYS A 103 -12.73 11.43 -18.96
N SER A 104 -12.43 11.92 -20.17
CA SER A 104 -12.17 11.02 -21.29
C SER A 104 -11.06 10.05 -20.89
N LYS A 105 -11.12 8.79 -21.34
CA LYS A 105 -10.07 7.79 -21.12
C LYS A 105 -8.77 8.26 -21.77
N ARG A 106 -8.00 9.07 -21.06
CA ARG A 106 -6.71 9.57 -21.51
C ARG A 106 -5.71 8.43 -21.28
N GLY A 107 -4.93 8.12 -22.31
CA GLY A 107 -3.84 7.13 -22.21
C GLY A 107 -2.73 7.68 -21.31
N GLY A 108 -2.80 7.39 -20.01
CA GLY A 108 -1.75 7.65 -19.05
C GLY A 108 -0.72 6.52 -18.98
N PRO A 109 0.45 6.74 -18.35
CA PRO A 109 1.35 5.66 -18.00
C PRO A 109 0.64 4.65 -17.11
N ARG A 110 0.87 3.36 -17.39
CA ARG A 110 0.29 2.28 -16.59
C ARG A 110 0.86 2.30 -15.17
N VAL A 111 0.02 2.03 -14.19
CA VAL A 111 0.41 1.97 -12.77
C VAL A 111 1.21 0.70 -12.51
N MET A 112 2.40 0.87 -11.93
CA MET A 112 3.31 -0.23 -11.53
C MET A 112 3.40 -0.44 -10.01
N LEU A 113 2.77 0.44 -9.22
CA LEU A 113 2.69 0.34 -7.77
C LEU A 113 1.43 -0.44 -7.35
N ASN A 114 1.53 -1.15 -6.24
CA ASN A 114 0.36 -1.77 -5.61
C ASN A 114 -0.56 -0.67 -5.05
N GLU A 115 -1.86 -0.77 -5.30
CA GLU A 115 -2.84 0.21 -4.81
C GLU A 115 -3.34 -0.21 -3.42
N TRP A 116 -2.99 0.57 -2.42
CA TRP A 116 -3.44 0.39 -1.04
C TRP A 116 -4.44 1.47 -0.66
N MET A 117 -5.64 1.07 -0.23
CA MET A 117 -6.66 2.00 0.24
C MET A 117 -6.68 2.04 1.77
N ASP A 118 -6.57 3.23 2.34
CA ASP A 118 -6.74 3.45 3.79
C ASP A 118 -8.21 3.29 4.19
N ILE A 119 -8.46 2.50 5.23
CA ILE A 119 -9.78 2.27 5.81
C ILE A 119 -9.65 1.91 7.29
N ARG A 120 -10.69 2.09 8.09
CA ARG A 120 -10.70 1.61 9.48
C ARG A 120 -11.55 0.35 9.61
N ALA A 121 -11.16 -0.52 10.52
CA ALA A 121 -12.05 -1.58 10.99
C ALA A 121 -13.35 -0.94 11.52
N GLY A 122 -14.50 -1.47 11.09
CA GLY A 122 -15.83 -0.95 11.38
C GLY A 122 -16.38 0.09 10.39
N ASP A 123 -15.55 0.62 9.48
CA ASP A 123 -16.04 1.45 8.37
C ASP A 123 -16.96 0.62 7.44
N PRO A 124 -17.85 1.26 6.66
CA PRO A 124 -18.63 0.56 5.64
C PRO A 124 -17.74 -0.22 4.67
N TRP A 125 -18.21 -1.39 4.25
CA TRP A 125 -17.49 -2.23 3.30
C TRP A 125 -17.25 -1.45 1.99
N PRO A 126 -16.00 -1.43 1.47
CA PRO A 126 -15.68 -0.62 0.29
C PRO A 126 -16.32 -1.20 -0.98
N THR A 127 -16.60 -0.31 -1.93
CA THR A 127 -17.12 -0.66 -3.26
C THR A 127 -16.02 -0.93 -4.29
N ARG A 128 -14.77 -0.56 -3.98
CA ARG A 128 -13.62 -0.83 -4.87
C ARG A 128 -13.32 -2.33 -4.92
N PRO A 129 -12.90 -2.87 -6.08
CA PRO A 129 -12.47 -4.27 -6.20
C PRO A 129 -11.29 -4.57 -5.27
N LEU A 130 -11.42 -5.59 -4.43
CA LEU A 130 -10.39 -5.99 -3.47
C LEU A 130 -9.75 -7.32 -3.88
N ILE A 131 -8.47 -7.51 -3.55
CA ILE A 131 -7.76 -8.77 -3.84
C ILE A 131 -8.23 -9.88 -2.89
N LYS A 132 -9.04 -10.80 -3.42
CA LYS A 132 -9.61 -11.96 -2.71
C LYS A 132 -8.61 -13.11 -2.66
N ALA A 133 -8.55 -13.78 -1.51
CA ALA A 133 -7.72 -14.98 -1.30
C ALA A 133 -8.04 -16.05 -2.35
N LEU A 134 -7.02 -16.51 -3.08
CA LEU A 134 -7.11 -17.50 -4.17
C LEU A 134 -8.15 -17.18 -5.26
N ASN A 135 -8.64 -15.94 -5.35
CA ASN A 135 -9.74 -15.54 -6.23
C ASN A 135 -11.02 -16.38 -6.05
N LYS A 136 -11.24 -16.95 -4.86
CA LYS A 136 -12.40 -17.80 -4.55
C LYS A 136 -12.80 -17.71 -3.08
N SER A 137 -13.97 -18.25 -2.75
CA SER A 137 -14.29 -18.57 -1.36
C SER A 137 -13.40 -19.72 -0.88
N LEU A 138 -12.77 -19.55 0.27
CA LEU A 138 -11.89 -20.54 0.86
C LEU A 138 -12.69 -21.63 1.58
N ASP A 139 -12.22 -22.88 1.50
CA ASP A 139 -12.62 -23.88 2.49
C ASP A 139 -11.86 -23.60 3.79
N THR A 140 -12.40 -22.74 4.65
CA THR A 140 -11.69 -22.21 5.82
C THR A 140 -12.08 -22.91 7.13
N LEU A 141 -11.50 -22.45 8.24
CA LEU A 141 -11.79 -22.97 9.58
C LEU A 141 -13.26 -22.70 9.99
N PRO A 142 -13.90 -23.57 10.78
CA PRO A 142 -15.23 -23.32 11.31
C PRO A 142 -15.31 -21.98 12.07
N GLY A 143 -16.34 -21.18 11.80
CA GLY A 143 -16.51 -19.85 12.40
C GLY A 143 -15.63 -18.75 11.80
N HIS A 144 -14.87 -19.04 10.74
CA HIS A 144 -14.12 -18.04 9.97
C HIS A 144 -14.83 -17.75 8.64
N PRO A 145 -14.72 -16.51 8.12
CA PRO A 145 -15.31 -16.11 6.84
C PRO A 145 -14.60 -16.80 5.69
N ALA A 146 -15.35 -17.40 4.76
CA ALA A 146 -14.79 -18.02 3.56
C ALA A 146 -14.19 -16.97 2.60
N ASP A 147 -14.78 -15.79 2.55
CA ASP A 147 -14.33 -14.67 1.71
C ASP A 147 -13.38 -13.78 2.49
N GLN A 148 -12.09 -13.88 2.17
CA GLN A 148 -11.00 -13.18 2.83
C GLN A 148 -10.23 -12.33 1.82
N TYR A 149 -9.87 -11.11 2.20
CA TYR A 149 -9.21 -10.14 1.32
C TYR A 149 -7.92 -9.61 1.96
N VAL A 150 -6.94 -9.30 1.12
CA VAL A 150 -5.60 -8.87 1.55
C VAL A 150 -5.65 -7.51 2.24
N ALA A 151 -5.11 -7.45 3.44
CA ALA A 151 -4.94 -6.22 4.19
C ALA A 151 -3.57 -6.14 4.85
N LEU A 152 -3.13 -4.91 5.12
CA LEU A 152 -1.89 -4.54 5.76
C LEU A 152 -2.22 -3.72 7.01
N TRP A 153 -1.53 -4.03 8.09
CA TRP A 153 -1.55 -3.29 9.34
C TRP A 153 -0.12 -3.07 9.81
N TYR A 154 0.08 -2.18 10.79
CA TYR A 154 1.39 -1.95 11.39
C TYR A 154 1.31 -2.10 12.89
N GLN A 155 2.30 -2.79 13.46
CA GLN A 155 2.48 -2.89 14.89
C GLN A 155 3.95 -2.69 15.23
N GLN A 156 4.25 -1.72 16.09
CA GLN A 156 5.63 -1.33 16.44
C GLN A 156 6.56 -1.09 15.21
N GLY A 157 6.00 -0.53 14.14
CA GLY A 157 6.73 -0.26 12.89
C GLY A 157 6.88 -1.47 11.95
N GLU A 158 6.42 -2.66 12.34
CA GLU A 158 6.49 -3.85 11.48
C GLU A 158 5.24 -3.96 10.58
N PRO A 159 5.40 -4.21 9.27
CA PRO A 159 4.28 -4.44 8.37
C PRO A 159 3.69 -5.84 8.57
N ILE A 160 2.40 -5.92 8.86
CA ILE A 160 1.68 -7.16 9.13
C ILE A 160 0.62 -7.38 8.07
N MET A 161 0.87 -8.30 7.15
CA MET A 161 -0.18 -8.78 6.25
C MET A 161 -1.19 -9.63 7.02
N GLY A 162 -2.45 -9.50 6.68
CA GLY A 162 -3.54 -10.23 7.30
C GLY A 162 -4.77 -10.26 6.40
N ARG A 163 -5.93 -10.38 7.01
CA ARG A 163 -7.19 -10.52 6.27
C ARG A 163 -8.27 -9.57 6.78
N VAL A 164 -9.07 -9.12 5.83
CA VAL A 164 -10.37 -8.49 6.09
C VAL A 164 -11.50 -9.29 5.46
N TRP A 165 -12.72 -9.09 5.97
CA TRP A 165 -13.95 -9.66 5.43
C TRP A 165 -15.13 -8.72 5.71
N ASN A 166 -16.20 -8.90 4.93
CA ASN A 166 -17.44 -8.16 5.13
C ASN A 166 -18.22 -8.81 6.27
N ASP A 167 -18.33 -8.08 7.38
CA ASP A 167 -19.17 -8.43 8.51
C ASP A 167 -20.38 -7.49 8.54
N ASN A 168 -21.49 -7.95 7.97
CA ASN A 168 -22.77 -7.23 7.95
C ASN A 168 -22.67 -5.79 7.39
N GLY A 169 -21.96 -5.64 6.28
CA GLY A 169 -21.75 -4.36 5.59
C GLY A 169 -20.60 -3.53 6.16
N LYS A 170 -19.83 -4.05 7.12
CA LYS A 170 -18.68 -3.36 7.73
C LYS A 170 -17.40 -4.16 7.56
N VAL A 171 -16.28 -3.45 7.58
CA VAL A 171 -14.95 -4.07 7.55
C VAL A 171 -14.63 -4.69 8.90
N ALA A 172 -14.45 -6.00 8.94
CA ALA A 172 -13.82 -6.70 10.05
C ALA A 172 -12.45 -7.22 9.62
N ALA A 173 -11.51 -7.34 10.57
CA ALA A 173 -10.14 -7.72 10.29
C ALA A 173 -9.54 -8.68 11.33
N SER A 174 -8.50 -9.41 10.92
CA SER A 174 -7.70 -10.26 11.81
C SER A 174 -6.24 -10.30 11.35
N PHE A 175 -5.33 -10.01 12.28
CA PHE A 175 -3.88 -9.96 12.08
C PHE A 175 -3.17 -10.79 13.15
N GLY A 176 -2.13 -11.52 12.75
CA GLY A 176 -1.29 -12.30 13.67
C GLY A 176 0.06 -11.63 13.83
N TRP A 177 0.43 -11.31 15.07
CA TRP A 177 1.74 -10.76 15.39
C TRP A 177 2.16 -11.09 16.81
N PHE A 178 3.43 -11.49 16.96
CA PHE A 178 4.06 -11.81 18.23
C PHE A 178 3.23 -12.81 19.07
N ASN A 179 2.83 -13.92 18.45
CA ASN A 179 2.00 -14.98 19.05
C ASN A 179 0.56 -14.57 19.41
N ASN A 180 0.14 -13.34 19.12
CA ASN A 180 -1.20 -12.85 19.43
C ASN A 180 -2.08 -12.74 18.18
N GLU A 181 -3.39 -12.97 18.35
CA GLU A 181 -4.40 -12.61 17.38
C GLU A 181 -5.00 -11.24 17.72
N TYR A 182 -4.96 -10.32 16.75
CA TYR A 182 -5.62 -9.03 16.80
C TYR A 182 -6.84 -9.08 15.89
N LYS A 183 -8.05 -9.20 16.47
CA LYS A 183 -9.30 -9.37 15.74
C LYS A 183 -10.32 -8.30 16.12
N GLY A 184 -11.12 -7.86 15.15
CA GLY A 184 -12.19 -6.88 15.36
C GLY A 184 -11.71 -5.46 15.10
N ASN A 185 -11.80 -4.58 16.10
CA ASN A 185 -11.41 -3.18 15.94
C ASN A 185 -9.89 -3.00 16.09
N VAL A 186 -9.17 -3.14 14.98
CA VAL A 186 -7.72 -2.94 14.88
C VAL A 186 -7.34 -1.51 14.45
N GLY A 187 -8.32 -0.59 14.40
CA GLY A 187 -8.11 0.79 13.97
C GLY A 187 -7.87 0.92 12.47
N SER A 188 -6.92 1.77 12.09
CA SER A 188 -6.57 2.04 10.69
C SER A 188 -5.78 0.88 10.08
N ILE A 189 -6.18 0.48 8.88
CA ILE A 189 -5.55 -0.57 8.07
C ILE A 189 -5.50 -0.11 6.61
N GLN A 190 -4.73 -0.83 5.81
CA GLN A 190 -4.72 -0.67 4.36
C GLN A 190 -5.25 -1.94 3.72
N VAL A 191 -6.11 -1.81 2.71
CA VAL A 191 -6.67 -2.95 1.97
C VAL A 191 -6.19 -2.89 0.53
N LEU A 192 -5.73 -4.04 0.01
CA LEU A 192 -5.18 -4.11 -1.33
C LEU A 192 -6.29 -4.08 -2.37
N VAL A 193 -6.23 -3.08 -3.24
CA VAL A 193 -7.21 -2.85 -4.30
C VAL A 193 -6.70 -3.43 -5.62
N GLU A 194 -7.61 -4.05 -6.34
CA GLU A 194 -7.39 -4.46 -7.72
C GLU A 194 -7.71 -3.29 -8.66
N LEU A 195 -6.68 -2.66 -9.21
CA LEU A 195 -6.83 -1.65 -10.24
C LEU A 195 -7.43 -2.24 -11.52
N SER A 196 -8.16 -1.43 -12.29
CA SER A 196 -8.77 -1.87 -13.54
C SER A 196 -7.72 -2.29 -14.58
N ASP A 197 -8.10 -3.21 -15.46
CA ASP A 197 -7.21 -3.72 -16.51
C ASP A 197 -6.70 -2.62 -17.46
N GLN A 198 -7.41 -1.49 -17.55
CA GLN A 198 -7.06 -0.39 -18.44
C GLN A 198 -6.00 0.54 -17.85
N ILE A 199 -5.74 0.48 -16.54
CA ILE A 199 -4.80 1.38 -15.85
C ILE A 199 -3.57 0.65 -15.29
N ARG A 200 -3.69 -0.61 -14.91
CA ARG A 200 -2.54 -1.37 -14.35
C ARG A 200 -1.58 -1.86 -15.43
N GLY A 201 -0.30 -1.90 -15.09
CA GLY A 201 0.79 -2.43 -15.92
C GLY A 201 1.29 -3.80 -15.48
N PHE A 202 0.57 -4.46 -14.58
CA PHE A 202 0.90 -5.78 -14.06
C PHE A 202 -0.38 -6.56 -13.72
N ASP A 203 -0.25 -7.87 -13.54
CA ASP A 203 -1.34 -8.76 -13.13
C ASP A 203 -1.00 -9.48 -11.83
N TYR A 204 -2.01 -9.67 -10.97
CA TYR A 204 -1.87 -10.46 -9.75
C TYR A 204 -2.17 -11.94 -10.00
N SER A 205 -1.47 -12.81 -9.27
CA SER A 205 -1.81 -14.23 -9.20
C SER A 205 -1.34 -14.82 -7.88
N TRP A 206 -2.11 -15.77 -7.36
CA TRP A 206 -1.69 -16.60 -6.24
C TRP A 206 -0.79 -17.71 -6.77
N GLN A 207 0.49 -17.65 -6.44
CA GLN A 207 1.50 -18.59 -6.91
C GLN A 207 1.92 -19.54 -5.79
N PRO A 208 2.28 -20.80 -6.10
CA PRO A 208 2.90 -21.68 -5.11
C PRO A 208 4.14 -21.03 -4.49
N PHE A 209 4.40 -21.30 -3.21
CA PHE A 209 5.57 -20.77 -2.51
C PHE A 209 6.87 -20.99 -3.28
N SER A 210 7.05 -22.16 -3.91
CA SER A 210 8.23 -22.50 -4.72
C SER A 210 8.47 -21.56 -5.90
N VAL A 211 7.40 -21.00 -6.50
CA VAL A 211 7.49 -20.00 -7.57
C VAL A 211 7.83 -18.63 -6.99
N ALA A 212 7.20 -18.27 -5.87
CA ALA A 212 7.43 -16.99 -5.17
C ALA A 212 8.85 -16.87 -4.59
N ALA A 213 9.40 -17.99 -4.12
CA ALA A 213 10.69 -18.11 -3.44
C ALA A 213 11.91 -18.21 -4.37
N VAL A 214 11.71 -18.19 -5.69
CA VAL A 214 12.83 -18.07 -6.63
C VAL A 214 13.59 -16.77 -6.37
N PHE A 215 14.92 -16.86 -6.29
CA PHE A 215 15.81 -15.71 -6.17
C PHE A 215 16.35 -15.30 -7.54
N GLY A 216 16.65 -14.02 -7.73
CA GLY A 216 17.16 -13.49 -9.00
C GLY A 216 16.05 -13.18 -10.00
N GLU A 217 16.30 -13.48 -11.28
CA GLU A 217 15.34 -13.26 -12.36
C GLU A 217 14.13 -14.17 -12.18
N LYS A 218 12.96 -13.56 -12.00
CA LYS A 218 11.68 -14.28 -11.93
C LYS A 218 10.60 -13.50 -12.62
N GLU A 219 9.65 -14.23 -13.17
CA GLU A 219 8.48 -13.68 -13.82
C GLU A 219 7.45 -13.16 -12.79
N TRP A 220 7.32 -13.88 -11.68
CA TRP A 220 6.35 -13.61 -10.62
C TRP A 220 7.07 -13.10 -9.39
N HIS A 221 6.85 -11.82 -9.07
CA HIS A 221 7.40 -11.19 -7.88
C HIS A 221 6.37 -11.24 -6.75
N PRO A 222 6.71 -11.70 -5.54
CA PRO A 222 5.81 -11.57 -4.39
C PRO A 222 5.35 -10.12 -4.24
N VAL A 223 4.08 -9.92 -3.88
CA VAL A 223 3.65 -8.63 -3.35
C VAL A 223 4.27 -8.51 -1.97
N HIS A 224 5.13 -7.51 -1.75
CA HIS A 224 5.82 -7.35 -0.47
C HIS A 224 5.76 -5.91 0.03
N VAL A 225 5.94 -5.78 1.35
CA VAL A 225 6.28 -4.52 2.02
C VAL A 225 7.63 -4.75 2.70
N ASP A 226 8.59 -3.89 2.38
CA ASP A 226 9.96 -4.01 2.87
C ASP A 226 10.05 -3.71 4.36
N TYR A 227 10.89 -4.48 5.04
CA TYR A 227 11.21 -4.23 6.43
C TYR A 227 12.59 -4.81 6.76
N HIS A 228 13.34 -4.12 7.62
CA HIS A 228 14.73 -4.49 7.92
C HIS A 228 14.89 -5.89 8.54
N LYS A 229 13.83 -6.48 9.10
CA LYS A 229 13.83 -7.86 9.62
C LYS A 229 13.42 -8.92 8.60
N GLY A 230 12.93 -8.51 7.43
CA GLY A 230 12.42 -9.38 6.37
C GLY A 230 11.15 -8.83 5.73
N ASP A 231 11.06 -8.94 4.41
CA ASP A 231 9.94 -8.44 3.63
C ASP A 231 8.72 -9.33 3.83
N ILE A 232 7.55 -8.71 4.02
CA ILE A 232 6.32 -9.45 4.35
C ILE A 232 5.37 -9.45 3.14
N SER A 233 4.93 -10.65 2.75
CA SER A 233 4.03 -10.90 1.62
C SER A 233 2.70 -11.51 2.07
N PRO A 234 1.56 -11.25 1.37
CA PRO A 234 0.30 -11.95 1.61
C PRO A 234 0.40 -13.43 1.24
N CYS A 235 -0.13 -14.31 2.09
CA CYS A 235 -0.04 -15.76 1.90
C CYS A 235 -1.27 -16.49 2.40
N VAL A 236 -1.77 -17.44 1.61
CA VAL A 236 -2.81 -18.39 2.04
C VAL A 236 -2.13 -19.66 2.54
N LEU A 237 -2.27 -19.91 3.83
CA LEU A 237 -1.78 -21.11 4.49
C LEU A 237 -2.74 -22.27 4.20
N ASN A 238 -2.19 -23.41 3.78
CA ASN A 238 -2.90 -24.68 3.68
C ASN A 238 -2.70 -25.46 4.99
N LEU A 239 -3.75 -25.52 5.80
CA LEU A 239 -3.79 -26.12 7.12
C LEU A 239 -4.07 -27.63 7.02
N PRO A 240 -3.81 -28.40 8.10
CA PRO A 240 -4.22 -29.80 8.19
C PRO A 240 -5.71 -29.98 7.89
N GLY A 241 -6.05 -31.06 7.18
CA GLY A 241 -7.43 -31.32 6.75
C GLY A 241 -7.87 -30.52 5.52
N GLY A 242 -6.95 -29.88 4.79
CA GLY A 242 -7.22 -29.16 3.55
C GLY A 242 -7.81 -27.76 3.74
N LYS A 243 -7.91 -27.28 4.99
CA LYS A 243 -8.45 -25.95 5.29
C LYS A 243 -7.49 -24.85 4.86
N GLN A 244 -8.03 -23.68 4.53
CA GLN A 244 -7.28 -22.55 3.99
C GLN A 244 -7.53 -21.29 4.82
N ILE A 245 -6.48 -20.50 5.05
CA ILE A 245 -6.61 -19.21 5.75
C ILE A 245 -5.60 -18.19 5.24
N LEU A 246 -6.05 -16.94 5.05
CA LEU A 246 -5.20 -15.83 4.65
C LEU A 246 -4.44 -15.26 5.84
N GLY A 247 -3.13 -15.07 5.66
CA GLY A 247 -2.19 -14.47 6.57
C GLY A 247 -0.99 -13.89 5.83
N LYS A 248 0.21 -14.11 6.38
CA LYS A 248 1.47 -13.53 5.90
C LYS A 248 2.56 -14.56 5.73
N VAL A 249 3.53 -14.25 4.88
CA VAL A 249 4.78 -14.99 4.74
C VAL A 249 5.97 -14.05 4.57
N ASP A 250 7.05 -14.35 5.26
CA ASP A 250 8.39 -13.92 4.91
C ASP A 250 9.00 -15.00 4.03
N VAL A 251 9.10 -14.70 2.74
CA VAL A 251 9.55 -15.67 1.72
C VAL A 251 11.01 -16.05 1.93
N ARG A 252 11.86 -15.08 2.32
CA ARG A 252 13.31 -15.30 2.48
C ARG A 252 13.61 -16.17 3.68
N ASN A 253 12.89 -15.94 4.78
CA ASN A 253 13.09 -16.66 6.04
C ASN A 253 12.20 -17.90 6.18
N GLU A 254 11.49 -18.30 5.12
CA GLU A 254 10.54 -19.42 5.11
C GLU A 254 9.62 -19.44 6.34
N LYS A 255 9.04 -18.28 6.67
CA LYS A 255 8.21 -18.12 7.87
C LYS A 255 6.85 -17.57 7.49
N ALA A 256 5.81 -18.40 7.63
CA ALA A 256 4.43 -18.02 7.39
C ALA A 256 3.62 -18.04 8.68
N SER A 257 2.54 -17.28 8.71
CA SER A 257 1.65 -17.24 9.88
C SER A 257 0.28 -16.69 9.55
N ALA A 258 -0.73 -17.12 10.30
CA ALA A 258 -2.07 -16.54 10.28
C ALA A 258 -2.65 -16.46 11.70
N ALA A 259 -3.45 -15.43 11.95
CA ALA A 259 -4.18 -15.28 13.21
C ALA A 259 -5.46 -16.13 13.20
N TYR A 260 -5.59 -17.03 14.19
CA TYR A 260 -6.83 -17.75 14.47
C TYR A 260 -6.75 -18.44 15.84
N GLY A 261 -7.91 -18.66 16.47
CA GLY A 261 -7.97 -19.34 17.76
C GLY A 261 -7.33 -18.55 18.91
N GLY A 262 -7.32 -17.21 18.84
CA GLY A 262 -6.77 -16.33 19.86
C GLY A 262 -5.25 -16.14 19.81
N LYS A 263 -4.57 -16.67 18.78
CA LYS A 263 -3.11 -16.58 18.64
C LYS A 263 -2.67 -16.42 17.19
N GLU A 264 -1.41 -16.03 17.02
CA GLU A 264 -0.70 -16.18 15.75
C GLU A 264 -0.20 -17.62 15.64
N ASN A 265 -0.60 -18.33 14.58
CA ASN A 265 -0.14 -19.68 14.31
C ASN A 265 0.99 -19.59 13.29
N ILE A 266 2.20 -19.95 13.73
CA ILE A 266 3.43 -19.79 12.97
C ILE A 266 3.84 -21.14 12.38
N VAL A 267 4.26 -21.10 11.11
CA VAL A 267 4.82 -22.23 10.36
C VAL A 267 6.16 -21.81 9.79
N VAL A 268 7.17 -22.67 9.91
CA VAL A 268 8.55 -22.39 9.47
C VAL A 268 9.12 -23.51 8.60
N GLY A 269 10.11 -23.16 7.78
CA GLY A 269 10.87 -24.11 6.97
C GLY A 269 10.00 -24.82 5.93
N PRO A 270 10.29 -26.09 5.58
CA PRO A 270 9.62 -26.80 4.48
C PRO A 270 8.09 -26.89 4.60
N SER A 271 7.53 -26.71 5.80
CA SER A 271 6.08 -26.70 6.01
C SER A 271 5.37 -25.50 5.36
N VAL A 272 6.11 -24.46 4.93
CA VAL A 272 5.53 -23.32 4.19
C VAL A 272 5.38 -23.58 2.69
N HIS A 273 6.07 -24.60 2.14
CA HIS A 273 6.12 -24.87 0.71
C HIS A 273 4.75 -25.17 0.06
N PRO A 274 3.79 -25.80 0.75
CA PRO A 274 2.46 -26.01 0.20
C PRO A 274 1.62 -24.73 0.08
N PHE A 275 2.07 -23.59 0.60
CA PHE A 275 1.26 -22.37 0.69
C PHE A 275 1.25 -21.59 -0.63
N MET A 276 0.29 -20.67 -0.73
CA MET A 276 0.10 -19.84 -1.91
C MET A 276 0.41 -18.38 -1.57
N THR A 277 1.41 -17.82 -2.21
CA THR A 277 1.84 -16.42 -2.02
C THR A 277 1.20 -15.54 -3.10
N LEU A 278 0.70 -14.37 -2.73
CA LEU A 278 0.26 -13.39 -3.72
C LEU A 278 1.47 -12.81 -4.43
N CYS A 279 1.51 -12.98 -5.75
CA CYS A 279 2.55 -12.43 -6.61
C CYS A 279 1.94 -11.49 -7.66
N ARG A 280 2.80 -10.71 -8.28
CA ARG A 280 2.53 -9.83 -9.41
C ARG A 280 3.52 -10.08 -10.54
N LYS A 281 3.05 -9.98 -11.78
CA LYS A 281 3.85 -10.08 -13.01
C LYS A 281 3.66 -8.83 -13.85
N ALA A 282 4.74 -8.21 -14.27
CA ALA A 282 4.66 -7.06 -15.17
C ALA A 282 4.12 -7.48 -16.55
N ARG A 283 3.23 -6.67 -17.12
CA ARG A 283 2.71 -6.87 -18.48
C ARG A 283 3.80 -6.57 -19.52
N PRO A 284 3.68 -7.09 -20.76
CA PRO A 284 4.62 -6.80 -21.83
C PRO A 284 4.87 -5.29 -21.99
N GLY A 285 6.13 -4.88 -22.06
CA GLY A 285 6.52 -3.47 -22.14
C GLY A 285 6.62 -2.72 -20.81
N HIS A 286 6.34 -3.40 -19.68
CA HIS A 286 6.47 -2.84 -18.33
C HIS A 286 7.49 -3.62 -17.51
N LYS A 287 8.04 -2.96 -16.49
CA LYS A 287 8.95 -3.55 -15.51
C LYS A 287 8.64 -3.01 -14.12
N PHE A 288 8.88 -3.84 -13.10
CA PHE A 288 8.95 -3.34 -11.74
C PHE A 288 10.30 -2.65 -11.54
N ASP A 289 10.28 -1.53 -10.82
CA ASP A 289 11.50 -0.88 -10.32
C ASP A 289 11.94 -1.53 -8.99
#